data_AF-A0AAN9B5K2-F1
#
_entry.id   AF-A0AAN9B5K2-F1
#
_cell.length_a   1.000
_cell.length_b   1.000
_cell.length_c   1.000
_cell.angle_alpha   90.00
_cell.angle_beta   90.00
_cell.angle_gamma   90.00
#
_symmetry.space_group_name_H-M   'P 1'
#
loop_
_entity.id
_entity.type
_entity.pdbx_description
1 polymer ?
#
loop_
_entity_poly.entity_id
_entity_poly.type
_entity_poly.pdbx_seq_one_letter_code
_entity_poly.pdbx_strand_id
1 'polypeptide(L)'
;MSLVLALILMMSVNHVTSSVYLPFGLIHGDTPMSVDDESSPELSVDSFVFYEKSYTSIWVNVDGSITFTKSARFYNVFKDFNELTVPVICVFCTDVLPDFKNRTWYRISTLTSDSQAIQKLARQYEDFGASFTPSTILVVTWDRVAKQRGRQPNNTMQIVVATDGVTSLVLLDYDAIVWTDGRSFYPSVGTKVGFNKGDTKSFYLHPLSKSENLTQLPSTSNINEAGLFLYRVDQDPVPPAPTLILPTTT
;
A
#
# COMPACT_ATOMS: atom_id res chain seq x y z
N MET A 1 8.15 -49.72 -36.53
CA MET A 1 7.79 -48.28 -36.57
C MET A 1 7.12 -47.95 -35.25
N SER A 2 7.89 -47.50 -34.26
CA SER A 2 7.35 -47.08 -32.95
C SER A 2 6.96 -45.62 -33.00
N LEU A 3 5.69 -45.33 -32.69
CA LEU A 3 5.20 -43.97 -32.40
C LEU A 3 5.46 -43.69 -30.93
N VAL A 4 6.29 -42.70 -30.61
CA VAL A 4 6.43 -42.17 -29.24
C VAL A 4 5.61 -40.88 -29.18
N LEU A 5 4.56 -40.89 -28.36
CA LEU A 5 3.70 -39.76 -28.07
C LEU A 5 4.34 -38.94 -26.94
N ALA A 6 4.80 -37.72 -27.23
CA ALA A 6 5.31 -36.80 -26.21
C ALA A 6 4.14 -36.03 -25.59
N LEU A 7 3.76 -36.39 -24.37
CA LEU A 7 2.81 -35.64 -23.55
C LEU A 7 3.55 -34.45 -22.94
N ILE A 8 3.32 -33.23 -23.45
CA ILE A 8 3.84 -32.01 -22.82
C ILE A 8 2.90 -31.67 -21.67
N LEU A 9 3.34 -31.99 -20.45
CA LEU A 9 2.69 -31.57 -19.21
C LEU A 9 2.90 -30.05 -19.08
N MET A 10 1.89 -29.24 -19.41
CA MET A 10 1.87 -27.83 -19.02
C MET A 10 1.74 -27.78 -17.50
N MET A 11 2.86 -27.66 -16.80
CA MET A 11 2.86 -27.23 -15.41
C MET A 11 2.42 -25.77 -15.40
N SER A 12 1.13 -25.54 -15.10
CA SER A 12 0.69 -24.23 -14.66
C SER A 12 1.42 -23.93 -13.36
N VAL A 13 2.38 -23.01 -13.41
CA VAL A 13 2.92 -22.39 -12.19
C VAL A 13 1.77 -21.60 -11.60
N ASN A 14 1.08 -22.18 -10.62
CA ASN A 14 0.22 -21.41 -9.76
C ASN A 14 1.14 -20.47 -9.00
N HIS A 15 1.20 -19.20 -9.40
CA HIS A 15 1.78 -18.17 -8.57
C HIS A 15 0.89 -18.11 -7.32
N VAL A 16 1.35 -18.72 -6.24
CA VAL A 16 0.72 -18.54 -4.93
C VAL A 16 1.08 -17.13 -4.50
N THR A 17 0.24 -16.15 -4.86
CA THR A 17 0.31 -14.83 -4.24
C THR A 17 -0.17 -15.00 -2.81
N SER A 18 0.74 -14.85 -1.84
CA SER A 18 0.40 -14.81 -0.41
C SER A 18 -0.07 -13.40 -0.04
N SER A 19 -0.99 -12.84 -0.83
CA SER A 19 -1.66 -11.59 -0.45
C SER A 19 -2.66 -11.93 0.66
N VAL A 20 -2.48 -11.31 1.82
CA VAL A 20 -3.33 -11.49 3.00
C VAL A 20 -4.07 -10.18 3.21
N TYR A 21 -4.86 -9.80 2.21
CA TYR A 21 -5.73 -8.64 2.33
C TYR A 21 -6.63 -8.80 3.55
N LEU A 22 -6.73 -7.73 4.34
CA LEU A 22 -7.93 -7.60 5.16
C LEU A 22 -9.12 -7.57 4.20
N PRO A 23 -10.17 -8.37 4.45
CA PRO A 23 -11.34 -8.39 3.58
C PRO A 23 -11.91 -6.98 3.39
N PHE A 24 -12.22 -6.64 2.13
CA PHE A 24 -12.58 -5.29 1.70
C PHE A 24 -13.80 -5.30 0.76
N GLY A 25 -14.42 -4.13 0.60
CA GLY A 25 -15.62 -3.92 -0.20
C GLY A 25 -16.90 -3.80 0.65
N LEU A 26 -18.04 -3.59 -0.03
CA LEU A 26 -19.31 -3.24 0.62
C LEU A 26 -19.73 -4.22 1.72
N ILE A 27 -19.51 -5.52 1.52
CA ILE A 27 -19.89 -6.56 2.50
C ILE A 27 -19.05 -6.51 3.78
N HIS A 28 -17.89 -5.84 3.75
CA HIS A 28 -16.99 -5.63 4.88
C HIS A 28 -17.08 -4.22 5.47
N GLY A 29 -18.06 -3.42 5.01
CA GLY A 29 -18.32 -2.06 5.50
C GLY A 29 -17.49 -0.97 4.83
N ASP A 30 -16.80 -1.28 3.73
CA ASP A 30 -16.01 -0.30 3.00
C ASP A 30 -16.89 0.67 2.20
N THR A 31 -16.48 1.93 2.16
CA THR A 31 -17.05 2.95 1.29
C THR A 31 -16.29 2.94 -0.04
N PRO A 32 -16.99 2.85 -1.19
CA PRO A 32 -16.35 3.07 -2.49
C PRO A 32 -16.09 4.56 -2.70
N MET A 33 -14.88 4.91 -3.13
CA MET A 33 -14.60 6.24 -3.67
C MET A 33 -15.34 6.41 -5.00
N SER A 34 -15.94 7.58 -5.22
CA SER A 34 -16.56 7.90 -6.51
C SER A 34 -15.49 7.94 -7.61
N VAL A 35 -15.87 7.60 -8.85
CA VAL A 35 -14.96 7.67 -10.02
C VAL A 35 -14.68 9.10 -10.47
N ASP A 36 -15.43 10.06 -9.95
CA ASP A 36 -15.29 11.49 -10.19
C ASP A 36 -14.58 12.21 -9.03
N ASP A 37 -14.36 11.50 -7.91
CA ASP A 37 -13.63 12.02 -6.76
C ASP A 37 -12.14 11.74 -6.92
N GLU A 38 -11.32 12.67 -6.46
CA GLU A 38 -9.86 12.48 -6.39
C GLU A 38 -9.39 12.06 -5.00
N SER A 39 -10.24 12.27 -4.01
CA SER A 39 -9.95 12.03 -2.62
C SER A 39 -11.24 11.72 -1.86
N SER A 40 -11.13 10.99 -0.76
CA SER A 40 -12.22 10.85 0.18
C SER A 40 -12.56 12.20 0.82
N PRO A 41 -13.75 12.34 1.43
CA PRO A 41 -13.93 13.30 2.50
C PRO A 41 -12.85 13.14 3.59
N GLU A 42 -12.70 14.16 4.44
CA GLU A 42 -11.87 14.04 5.63
C GLU A 42 -12.38 12.89 6.51
N LEU A 43 -11.52 11.92 6.79
CA LEU A 43 -11.79 10.84 7.71
C LEU A 43 -11.27 11.24 9.09
N SER A 44 -12.18 11.41 10.04
CA SER A 44 -11.84 11.72 11.42
C SER A 44 -11.45 10.47 12.19
N VAL A 45 -10.29 10.51 12.84
CA VAL A 45 -9.77 9.45 13.73
C VAL A 45 -9.38 10.06 15.08
N ASP A 46 -9.38 9.26 16.15
CA ASP A 46 -8.99 9.74 17.48
C ASP A 46 -7.53 10.20 17.53
N SER A 47 -6.65 9.41 16.92
CA SER A 47 -5.24 9.73 16.71
C SER A 47 -4.66 8.80 15.66
N PHE A 48 -3.69 9.29 14.91
CA PHE A 48 -2.71 8.50 14.18
C PHE A 48 -1.36 9.19 14.32
N VAL A 49 -0.40 8.55 14.99
CA VAL A 49 0.94 9.12 15.19
C VAL A 49 1.79 8.81 13.97
N PHE A 50 2.29 9.85 13.29
CA PHE A 50 3.14 9.73 12.11
C PHE A 50 4.28 10.72 12.21
N TYR A 51 5.53 10.25 12.14
CA TYR A 51 6.72 11.09 12.33
C TYR A 51 6.64 11.96 13.61
N GLU A 52 6.34 11.33 14.74
CA GLU A 52 6.23 11.92 16.09
C GLU A 52 5.09 12.94 16.25
N LYS A 53 4.22 13.07 15.24
CA LYS A 53 3.08 13.98 15.26
C LYS A 53 1.78 13.19 15.21
N SER A 54 0.88 13.51 16.14
CA SER A 54 -0.49 12.97 16.13
C SER A 54 -1.35 13.75 15.13
N TYR A 55 -2.08 13.02 14.29
CA TYR A 55 -3.07 13.53 13.35
C TYR A 55 -4.45 12.95 13.68
N THR A 56 -5.49 13.77 13.52
CA THR A 56 -6.90 13.37 13.73
C THR A 56 -7.68 13.29 12.42
N SER A 57 -7.01 13.56 11.31
CA SER A 57 -7.62 13.76 10.00
C SER A 57 -6.80 13.01 8.97
N ILE A 58 -7.46 12.18 8.17
CA ILE A 58 -6.84 11.41 7.08
C ILE A 58 -7.65 11.61 5.81
N TRP A 59 -6.98 11.81 4.69
CA TRP A 59 -7.57 11.81 3.35
C TRP A 59 -7.00 10.64 2.57
N VAL A 60 -7.88 9.86 1.94
CA VAL A 60 -7.50 8.81 1.00
C VAL A 60 -7.52 9.40 -0.38
N ASN A 61 -6.42 9.33 -1.13
CA ASN A 61 -6.34 9.88 -2.48
C ASN A 61 -6.34 8.75 -3.52
N VAL A 62 -7.02 8.98 -4.64
CA VAL A 62 -7.14 8.00 -5.72
C VAL A 62 -5.78 7.56 -6.27
N ASP A 63 -4.82 8.48 -6.24
CA ASP A 63 -3.44 8.33 -6.72
C ASP A 63 -2.53 7.49 -5.79
N GLY A 64 -3.07 6.46 -5.12
CA GLY A 64 -2.25 5.51 -4.34
C GLY A 64 -1.60 6.11 -3.08
N SER A 65 -2.27 7.05 -2.39
CA SER A 65 -1.73 7.69 -1.20
C SER A 65 -2.76 8.01 -0.13
N ILE A 66 -2.29 8.19 1.11
CA ILE A 66 -3.05 8.86 2.17
C ILE A 66 -2.27 10.05 2.71
N THR A 67 -2.98 11.12 3.08
CA THR A 67 -2.41 12.38 3.58
C THR A 67 -3.10 12.82 4.86
N PHE A 68 -2.42 13.68 5.64
CA PHE A 68 -2.84 13.98 7.02
C PHE A 68 -3.21 15.44 7.31
N THR A 69 -3.05 16.34 6.34
CA THR A 69 -3.36 17.78 6.54
C THR A 69 -4.30 18.35 5.49
N LYS A 70 -4.41 17.70 4.33
CA LYS A 70 -5.33 18.02 3.23
C LYS A 70 -5.33 16.89 2.21
N SER A 71 -6.37 16.82 1.38
CA SER A 71 -6.36 16.00 0.16
C SER A 71 -5.24 16.43 -0.79
N ALA A 72 -4.73 15.48 -1.59
CA ALA A 72 -3.64 15.73 -2.52
C ALA A 72 -3.81 14.94 -3.82
N ARG A 73 -3.33 15.50 -4.92
CA ARG A 73 -3.17 14.79 -6.21
C ARG A 73 -1.71 14.58 -6.53
N PHE A 74 -1.41 13.50 -7.25
CA PHE A 74 -0.06 13.15 -7.65
C PHE A 74 0.68 14.27 -8.38
N TYR A 75 0.09 14.80 -9.45
CA TYR A 75 0.77 15.80 -10.28
C TYR A 75 1.05 17.12 -9.57
N ASN A 76 0.18 17.52 -8.63
CA ASN A 76 0.28 18.81 -7.96
C ASN A 76 1.22 18.75 -6.76
N VAL A 77 1.21 17.64 -6.03
CA VAL A 77 1.88 17.54 -4.74
C VAL A 77 3.12 16.66 -4.85
N PHE A 78 3.04 15.48 -5.47
CA PHE A 78 4.08 14.44 -5.39
C PHE A 78 5.08 14.44 -6.54
N LYS A 79 5.15 15.52 -7.33
CA LYS A 79 6.16 15.69 -8.38
C LYS A 79 7.57 15.75 -7.78
N ASP A 80 7.78 16.54 -6.75
CA ASP A 80 9.01 16.50 -5.97
C ASP A 80 8.74 15.94 -4.58
N PHE A 81 9.08 14.66 -4.41
CA PHE A 81 8.91 14.00 -3.11
C PHE A 81 9.77 14.63 -2.03
N ASN A 82 10.89 15.26 -2.37
CA ASN A 82 11.81 15.79 -1.36
C ASN A 82 11.32 17.14 -0.81
N GLU A 83 10.52 17.87 -1.59
CA GLU A 83 10.03 19.21 -1.25
C GLU A 83 8.60 19.22 -0.70
N LEU A 84 8.10 18.06 -0.28
CA LEU A 84 6.74 17.95 0.24
C LEU A 84 6.55 18.73 1.54
N THR A 85 5.46 19.50 1.56
CA THR A 85 4.93 20.20 2.75
C THR A 85 3.67 19.53 3.30
N VAL A 86 3.32 18.37 2.74
CA VAL A 86 2.15 17.58 3.10
C VAL A 86 2.64 16.22 3.61
N PRO A 87 2.38 15.86 4.87
CA PRO A 87 2.68 14.53 5.37
C PRO A 87 1.89 13.50 4.58
N VAL A 88 2.58 12.50 4.04
CA VAL A 88 1.99 11.50 3.12
C VAL A 88 2.58 10.11 3.36
N ILE A 89 1.71 9.11 3.23
CA ILE A 89 2.10 7.73 2.99
C ILE A 89 1.74 7.39 1.54
N CYS A 90 2.75 7.07 0.76
CA CYS A 90 2.64 6.63 -0.63
C CYS A 90 2.69 5.10 -0.68
N VAL A 91 1.54 4.48 -0.89
CA VAL A 91 1.49 3.05 -1.25
C VAL A 91 1.96 2.85 -2.69
N PHE A 92 1.50 3.72 -3.58
CA PHE A 92 1.78 3.64 -5.00
C PHE A 92 1.44 4.99 -5.64
N CYS A 93 2.11 6.05 -5.18
CA CYS A 93 1.89 7.42 -5.62
C CYS A 93 2.17 7.56 -7.11
N THR A 94 1.12 7.69 -7.93
CA THR A 94 1.16 7.75 -9.38
C THR A 94 -0.18 8.26 -9.92
N ASP A 95 -0.27 8.60 -11.21
CA ASP A 95 -1.54 8.97 -11.86
C ASP A 95 -2.43 7.73 -12.03
N VAL A 96 -3.40 7.58 -11.13
CA VAL A 96 -4.37 6.48 -11.14
C VAL A 96 -5.69 7.00 -11.69
N LEU A 97 -6.23 6.32 -12.70
CA LEU A 97 -7.55 6.64 -13.23
C LEU A 97 -8.59 5.62 -12.76
N PRO A 98 -9.49 6.01 -11.84
CA PRO A 98 -10.56 5.12 -11.38
C PRO A 98 -11.58 4.89 -12.49
N ASP A 99 -12.23 3.72 -12.46
CA ASP A 99 -13.43 3.44 -13.24
C ASP A 99 -14.43 2.60 -12.43
N PHE A 100 -15.63 2.36 -12.96
CA PHE A 100 -16.66 1.66 -12.18
C PHE A 100 -16.31 0.21 -11.84
N LYS A 101 -15.39 -0.43 -12.55
CA LYS A 101 -14.93 -1.80 -12.29
C LYS A 101 -13.67 -1.84 -11.42
N ASN A 102 -12.95 -0.72 -11.35
CA ASN A 102 -11.62 -0.57 -10.76
C ASN A 102 -11.61 0.67 -9.84
N ARG A 103 -11.65 0.47 -8.52
CA ARG A 103 -11.90 1.60 -7.60
C ARG A 103 -11.15 1.47 -6.28
N THR A 104 -11.10 2.60 -5.59
CA THR A 104 -10.59 2.68 -4.22
C THR A 104 -11.71 2.41 -3.23
N TRP A 105 -11.43 1.55 -2.26
CA TRP A 105 -12.27 1.22 -1.12
C TRP A 105 -11.60 1.72 0.15
N TYR A 106 -12.36 2.23 1.11
CA TYR A 106 -11.80 2.63 2.40
C TYR A 106 -12.78 2.46 3.55
N ARG A 107 -12.25 2.21 4.75
CA ARG A 107 -13.01 2.28 6.01
C ARG A 107 -12.12 2.47 7.23
N ILE A 108 -12.63 3.19 8.22
CA ILE A 108 -12.14 3.09 9.59
C ILE A 108 -12.78 1.83 10.19
N SER A 109 -11.97 0.83 10.53
CA SER A 109 -12.46 -0.45 11.02
C SER A 109 -13.00 -0.37 12.43
N THR A 110 -14.13 -1.02 12.64
CA THR A 110 -14.66 -1.40 13.96
C THR A 110 -14.72 -2.93 14.11
N LEU A 111 -14.20 -3.68 13.13
CA LEU A 111 -14.27 -5.14 13.09
C LEU A 111 -13.23 -5.75 14.02
N THR A 112 -13.68 -6.62 14.92
CA THR A 112 -12.78 -7.36 15.81
C THR A 112 -11.80 -8.24 15.06
N SER A 113 -12.19 -8.80 13.91
CA SER A 113 -11.33 -9.64 13.06
C SER A 113 -10.11 -8.89 12.56
N ASP A 114 -10.26 -7.62 12.17
CA ASP A 114 -9.14 -6.81 11.69
C ASP A 114 -8.18 -6.47 12.82
N SER A 115 -8.72 -6.06 13.98
CA SER A 115 -7.90 -5.79 15.15
C SER A 115 -7.12 -7.04 15.57
N GLN A 116 -7.74 -8.22 15.56
CA GLN A 116 -7.06 -9.48 15.85
C GLN A 116 -5.98 -9.81 14.82
N ALA A 117 -6.24 -9.61 13.52
CA ALA A 117 -5.26 -9.86 12.47
C ALA A 117 -4.03 -8.95 12.61
N ILE A 118 -4.26 -7.64 12.81
CA ILE A 118 -3.19 -6.65 12.98
C ILE A 118 -2.41 -6.87 14.28
N GLN A 119 -3.08 -7.21 15.38
CA GLN A 119 -2.39 -7.58 16.64
C GLN A 119 -1.51 -8.82 16.48
N LYS A 120 -2.03 -9.86 15.80
CA LYS A 120 -1.29 -11.09 15.56
C LYS A 120 -0.04 -10.80 14.73
N LEU A 121 -0.18 -10.02 13.66
CA LEU A 121 0.93 -9.62 12.81
C LEU A 121 1.97 -8.81 13.59
N ALA A 122 1.56 -7.76 14.31
CA ALA A 122 2.46 -6.92 15.09
C ALA A 122 3.29 -7.72 16.09
N ARG A 123 2.68 -8.70 16.79
CA ARG A 123 3.38 -9.56 17.77
C ARG A 123 4.47 -10.46 17.17
N GLN A 124 4.50 -10.65 15.85
CA GLN A 124 5.53 -11.45 15.18
C GLN A 124 6.82 -10.67 14.92
N TYR A 125 6.83 -9.33 15.07
CA TYR A 125 7.95 -8.48 14.71
C TYR A 125 8.40 -7.62 15.90
N GLU A 126 9.70 -7.65 16.19
CA GLU A 126 10.30 -7.05 17.41
C GLU A 126 10.12 -5.52 17.51
N ASP A 127 9.94 -4.83 16.38
CA ASP A 127 9.69 -3.38 16.33
C ASP A 127 8.38 -2.97 17.03
N PHE A 128 7.46 -3.93 17.20
CA PHE A 128 6.19 -3.75 17.88
C PHE A 128 6.18 -4.52 19.20
N GLY A 129 5.85 -3.83 20.30
CA GLY A 129 5.75 -4.47 21.60
C GLY A 129 4.66 -5.54 21.63
N ALA A 130 4.85 -6.59 22.45
CA ALA A 130 3.89 -7.68 22.61
C ALA A 130 2.47 -7.22 23.04
N SER A 131 2.37 -6.01 23.61
CA SER A 131 1.14 -5.37 24.06
C SER A 131 0.44 -4.50 23.01
N PHE A 132 0.98 -4.34 21.80
CA PHE A 132 0.36 -3.50 20.77
C PHE A 132 -1.08 -3.93 20.51
N THR A 133 -2.02 -3.00 20.70
CA THR A 133 -3.45 -3.21 20.53
C THR A 133 -4.02 -1.98 19.83
N PRO A 134 -4.35 -2.07 18.53
CA PRO A 134 -4.76 -0.90 17.78
C PRO A 134 -6.13 -0.41 18.25
N SER A 135 -6.21 0.87 18.60
CA SER A 135 -7.44 1.61 18.89
C SER A 135 -8.04 2.22 17.62
N THR A 136 -7.20 2.54 16.63
CA THR A 136 -7.60 3.02 15.31
C THR A 136 -7.02 2.11 14.24
N ILE A 137 -7.83 1.73 13.26
CA ILE A 137 -7.42 1.00 12.05
C ILE A 137 -8.12 1.64 10.86
N LEU A 138 -7.37 2.08 9.86
CA LEU A 138 -7.89 2.47 8.56
C LEU A 138 -7.40 1.46 7.51
N VAL A 139 -8.34 0.87 6.79
CA VAL A 139 -8.09 -0.03 5.66
C VAL A 139 -8.42 0.71 4.38
N VAL A 140 -7.51 0.69 3.42
CA VAL A 140 -7.72 1.26 2.09
C VAL A 140 -7.22 0.30 1.03
N THR A 141 -8.06 -0.02 0.06
CA THR A 141 -7.72 -0.91 -1.06
C THR A 141 -7.91 -0.21 -2.38
N TRP A 142 -6.86 -0.11 -3.19
CA TRP A 142 -6.98 0.24 -4.61
C TRP A 142 -7.17 -1.06 -5.38
N ASP A 143 -8.42 -1.40 -5.69
CA ASP A 143 -8.78 -2.66 -6.36
C ASP A 143 -8.73 -2.49 -7.88
N ARG A 144 -7.82 -3.25 -8.51
CA ARG A 144 -7.68 -3.36 -9.96
C ARG A 144 -7.51 -2.03 -10.69
N VAL A 145 -6.89 -1.04 -10.05
CA VAL A 145 -6.73 0.30 -10.61
C VAL A 145 -5.81 0.33 -11.83
N ALA A 146 -6.14 1.20 -12.79
CA ALA A 146 -5.44 1.31 -14.06
C ALA A 146 -4.88 2.71 -14.27
N LYS A 147 -3.86 2.81 -15.11
CA LYS A 147 -3.34 4.09 -15.59
C LYS A 147 -4.25 4.74 -16.65
N GLN A 148 -5.02 3.93 -17.37
CA GLN A 148 -5.85 4.38 -18.50
C GLN A 148 -7.21 3.70 -18.47
N ARG A 149 -8.29 4.49 -18.45
CA ARG A 149 -9.68 3.98 -18.42
C ARG A 149 -9.92 2.97 -19.54
N GLY A 150 -10.52 1.83 -19.19
CA GLY A 150 -10.88 0.78 -20.16
C GLY A 150 -9.70 -0.04 -20.71
N ARG A 151 -8.48 0.12 -20.18
CA ARG A 151 -7.33 -0.75 -20.50
C ARG A 151 -7.01 -1.66 -19.33
N GLN A 152 -6.59 -2.88 -19.66
CA GLN A 152 -5.85 -3.78 -18.77
C GLN A 152 -4.38 -3.63 -19.16
N PRO A 153 -3.47 -3.37 -18.22
CA PRO A 153 -3.36 -4.12 -16.97
C PRO A 153 -3.69 -3.32 -15.70
N ASN A 154 -4.04 -4.03 -14.63
CA ASN A 154 -4.63 -3.48 -13.40
C ASN A 154 -3.76 -3.80 -12.18
N ASN A 155 -3.47 -2.79 -11.36
CA ASN A 155 -2.76 -2.97 -10.10
C ASN A 155 -3.76 -3.18 -8.96
N THR A 156 -3.44 -4.05 -8.01
CA THR A 156 -4.21 -4.24 -6.78
C THR A 156 -3.25 -4.13 -5.60
N MET A 157 -3.57 -3.22 -4.68
CA MET A 157 -2.79 -3.01 -3.47
C MET A 157 -3.66 -2.51 -2.32
N GLN A 158 -3.27 -2.82 -1.10
CA GLN A 158 -3.93 -2.40 0.13
C GLN A 158 -2.91 -1.73 1.07
N ILE A 159 -3.38 -0.71 1.78
CA ILE A 159 -2.71 -0.20 2.98
C ILE A 159 -3.63 -0.42 4.18
N VAL A 160 -3.02 -0.87 5.27
CA VAL A 160 -3.62 -0.78 6.60
C VAL A 160 -2.74 0.12 7.44
N VAL A 161 -3.32 1.19 7.96
CA VAL A 161 -2.65 2.01 8.98
C VAL A 161 -3.36 1.80 10.30
N ALA A 162 -2.58 1.54 11.35
CA ALA A 162 -3.13 1.27 12.67
C ALA A 162 -2.28 1.92 13.76
N THR A 163 -2.92 2.32 14.85
CA THR A 163 -2.24 2.89 16.00
C THR A 163 -2.92 2.49 17.30
N ASP A 164 -2.17 2.42 18.39
CA ASP A 164 -2.68 2.34 19.76
C ASP A 164 -2.74 3.72 20.46
N GLY A 165 -2.43 4.79 19.73
CA GLY A 165 -2.31 6.17 20.23
C GLY A 165 -0.87 6.58 20.59
N VAL A 166 0.06 5.63 20.62
CA VAL A 166 1.49 5.88 20.88
C VAL A 166 2.35 5.30 19.75
N THR A 167 2.19 4.01 19.47
CA THR A 167 2.85 3.29 18.39
C THR A 167 1.94 3.27 17.18
N SER A 168 2.51 3.45 15.99
CA SER A 168 1.76 3.38 14.74
C SER A 168 2.45 2.47 13.74
N LEU A 169 1.67 1.65 13.06
CA LEU A 169 2.12 0.78 11.99
C LEU A 169 1.46 1.11 10.67
N VAL A 170 2.20 0.78 9.62
CA VAL A 170 1.74 0.78 8.24
C VAL A 170 2.05 -0.60 7.66
N LEU A 171 1.00 -1.31 7.26
CA LEU A 171 1.09 -2.54 6.47
C LEU A 171 0.75 -2.21 5.02
N LEU A 172 1.69 -2.49 4.12
CA LEU A 172 1.47 -2.43 2.68
C LEU A 172 1.34 -3.85 2.16
N ASP A 173 0.29 -4.13 1.40
CA ASP A 173 0.04 -5.44 0.78
C ASP A 173 -0.13 -5.26 -0.74
N TYR A 174 0.79 -5.84 -1.51
CA TYR A 174 0.81 -5.80 -2.97
C TYR A 174 0.48 -7.19 -3.55
N ASP A 175 -0.69 -7.34 -4.17
CA ASP A 175 -1.08 -8.57 -4.89
C ASP A 175 -0.60 -8.53 -6.33
N ALA A 176 -0.92 -7.45 -7.04
CA ALA A 176 -0.59 -7.29 -8.45
C ALA A 176 -0.06 -5.89 -8.73
N ILE A 177 1.19 -5.82 -9.19
CA ILE A 177 1.80 -4.60 -9.72
C ILE A 177 2.35 -4.90 -11.11
N VAL A 178 1.57 -4.52 -12.11
CA VAL A 178 1.76 -4.89 -13.52
C VAL A 178 2.03 -3.68 -14.41
N TRP A 179 1.89 -2.46 -13.87
CA TRP A 179 2.29 -1.22 -14.51
C TRP A 179 2.87 -0.22 -13.48
N THR A 180 3.72 0.69 -13.94
CA THR A 180 4.37 1.75 -13.15
C THR A 180 4.85 2.86 -14.08
N ASP A 181 5.01 4.08 -13.56
CA ASP A 181 5.58 5.24 -14.27
C ASP A 181 7.13 5.30 -14.19
N GLY A 182 7.77 4.16 -13.89
CA GLY A 182 9.21 4.01 -13.64
C GLY A 182 10.16 4.42 -14.79
N ARG A 183 9.66 4.66 -16.01
CA ARG A 183 10.42 5.17 -17.17
C ARG A 183 9.92 6.52 -17.71
N SER A 184 9.46 7.42 -16.84
CA SER A 184 9.25 8.80 -17.28
C SER A 184 10.60 9.50 -17.54
N PHE A 185 10.74 10.20 -18.67
CA PHE A 185 11.90 11.06 -18.97
C PHE A 185 12.15 12.13 -17.90
N TYR A 186 11.19 12.33 -16.99
CA TYR A 186 11.30 13.15 -15.81
C TYR A 186 11.34 12.26 -14.55
N PRO A 187 12.51 12.13 -13.87
CA PRO A 187 12.65 11.33 -12.65
C PRO A 187 11.70 11.73 -11.51
N SER A 188 11.20 12.97 -11.53
CA SER A 188 10.18 13.51 -10.64
C SER A 188 8.79 12.88 -10.84
N VAL A 189 8.53 12.27 -11.99
CA VAL A 189 7.22 11.69 -12.34
C VAL A 189 7.14 10.20 -12.06
N GLY A 190 8.26 9.53 -11.74
CA GLY A 190 8.25 8.11 -11.42
C GLY A 190 7.31 7.79 -10.24
N THR A 191 6.65 6.63 -10.31
CA THR A 191 5.78 6.11 -9.25
C THR A 191 6.55 5.99 -7.94
N LYS A 192 5.94 6.38 -6.83
CA LYS A 192 6.62 6.44 -5.53
C LYS A 192 5.97 5.52 -4.52
N VAL A 193 6.82 4.85 -3.74
CA VAL A 193 6.44 4.09 -2.56
C VAL A 193 7.31 4.59 -1.40
N GLY A 194 6.68 4.87 -0.27
CA GLY A 194 7.37 5.37 0.92
C GLY A 194 6.57 6.38 1.74
N PHE A 195 7.28 7.16 2.55
CA PHE A 195 6.71 8.03 3.57
C PHE A 195 7.37 9.40 3.53
N ASN A 196 6.63 10.46 3.80
CA ASN A 196 7.18 11.80 3.90
C ASN A 196 6.53 12.56 5.06
N LYS A 197 7.36 13.19 5.89
CA LYS A 197 6.92 13.97 7.06
C LYS A 197 6.22 15.27 6.67
N GLY A 198 6.41 15.76 5.45
CA GLY A 198 5.88 17.04 4.99
C GLY A 198 6.66 18.25 5.53
N ASP A 199 7.92 18.06 5.91
CA ASP A 199 8.82 19.09 6.46
C ASP A 199 9.97 19.44 5.50
N THR A 200 9.85 19.01 4.23
CA THR A 200 10.84 19.14 3.16
C THR A 200 12.22 18.55 3.47
N LYS A 201 12.34 17.66 4.46
CA LYS A 201 13.64 17.11 4.91
C LYS A 201 13.58 15.62 5.19
N SER A 202 12.51 15.18 5.84
CA SER A 202 12.41 13.86 6.47
C SER A 202 11.48 12.98 5.65
N PHE A 203 12.06 11.98 4.99
CA PHE A 203 11.31 11.05 4.16
C PHE A 203 12.02 9.70 4.04
N TYR A 204 11.24 8.68 3.72
CA TYR A 204 11.70 7.38 3.29
C TYR A 204 11.14 7.09 1.90
N LEU A 205 12.00 6.62 0.99
CA LEU A 205 11.57 6.04 -0.27
C LEU A 205 12.00 4.58 -0.31
N HIS A 206 11.07 3.72 -0.70
CA HIS A 206 11.37 2.32 -0.96
C HIS A 206 12.49 2.21 -2.01
N PRO A 207 13.45 1.27 -1.89
CA PRO A 207 14.57 1.15 -2.84
C PRO A 207 14.15 0.96 -4.30
N LEU A 208 12.98 0.35 -4.54
CA LEU A 208 12.44 0.15 -5.88
C LEU A 208 11.66 1.36 -6.41
N SER A 209 11.40 2.36 -5.58
CA SER A 209 10.66 3.58 -5.94
C SER A 209 11.29 4.28 -7.15
N LYS A 210 10.45 4.94 -7.96
CA LYS A 210 10.84 5.60 -9.22
C LYS A 210 11.49 4.67 -10.24
N SER A 211 11.20 3.36 -10.20
CA SER A 211 11.73 2.38 -11.15
C SER A 211 10.67 1.37 -11.60
N GLU A 212 10.96 0.65 -12.68
CA GLU A 212 10.11 -0.46 -13.13
C GLU A 212 10.16 -1.68 -12.23
N ASN A 213 11.16 -1.78 -11.37
CA ASN A 213 11.29 -2.87 -10.43
C ASN A 213 10.19 -2.84 -9.36
N LEU A 214 9.36 -1.80 -9.28
CA LEU A 214 8.14 -1.81 -8.47
C LEU A 214 7.21 -2.98 -8.81
N THR A 215 7.30 -3.53 -10.03
CA THR A 215 6.60 -4.77 -10.42
C THR A 215 7.02 -6.00 -9.60
N GLN A 216 8.15 -5.93 -8.89
CA GLN A 216 8.62 -6.99 -7.99
C GLN A 216 8.02 -6.92 -6.58
N LEU A 217 7.27 -5.85 -6.24
CA LEU A 217 6.67 -5.69 -4.91
C LEU A 217 5.85 -6.91 -4.46
N PRO A 218 4.99 -7.51 -5.30
CA PRO A 218 4.26 -8.74 -4.92
C PRO A 218 5.13 -9.96 -4.61
N SER A 219 6.39 -9.94 -5.01
CA SER A 219 7.38 -11.02 -4.81
C SER A 219 8.51 -10.65 -3.84
N THR A 220 8.42 -9.50 -3.18
CA THR A 220 9.42 -9.02 -2.21
C THR A 220 8.74 -8.70 -0.89
N SER A 221 9.52 -8.58 0.18
CA SER A 221 9.02 -8.28 1.52
C SER A 221 10.13 -7.76 2.42
N ASN A 222 9.76 -7.04 3.48
CA ASN A 222 10.66 -6.76 4.61
C ASN A 222 10.34 -7.60 5.86
N ILE A 223 9.34 -8.47 5.77
CA ILE A 223 8.83 -9.30 6.87
C ILE A 223 8.70 -10.80 6.52
N ASN A 224 9.34 -11.22 5.43
CA ASN A 224 9.36 -12.60 4.92
C ASN A 224 8.00 -13.16 4.48
N GLU A 225 7.03 -12.28 4.19
CA GLU A 225 5.73 -12.65 3.62
C GLU A 225 5.56 -11.90 2.29
N ALA A 226 5.52 -12.64 1.17
CA ALA A 226 5.55 -12.06 -0.18
C ALA A 226 4.46 -10.99 -0.38
N GLY A 227 4.84 -9.82 -0.90
CA GLY A 227 3.92 -8.71 -1.12
C GLY A 227 3.66 -7.87 0.13
N LEU A 228 4.01 -8.35 1.32
CA LEU A 228 3.79 -7.62 2.56
C LEU A 228 5.01 -6.83 3.00
N PHE A 229 4.75 -5.58 3.38
CA PHE A 229 5.72 -4.70 3.99
C PHE A 229 5.15 -4.05 5.24
N LEU A 230 5.82 -4.23 6.38
CA LEU A 230 5.38 -3.68 7.66
C LEU A 230 6.39 -2.63 8.15
N TYR A 231 5.87 -1.47 8.55
CA TYR A 231 6.68 -0.35 8.99
C TYR A 231 6.13 0.22 10.30
N ARG A 232 7.01 0.52 11.25
CA ARG A 232 6.69 1.38 12.38
C ARG A 232 6.91 2.85 11.98
N VAL A 233 5.91 3.70 12.16
CA VAL A 233 5.87 5.07 11.60
C VAL A 233 5.55 6.17 12.61
N ASP A 234 5.34 5.84 13.89
CA ASP A 234 5.21 6.84 14.96
C ASP A 234 6.49 7.66 15.18
N GLN A 235 7.62 7.18 14.68
CA GLN A 235 8.94 7.81 14.66
C GLN A 235 9.49 7.85 13.24
N ASP A 236 10.70 8.37 13.05
CA ASP A 236 11.39 8.29 11.75
C ASP A 236 11.49 6.80 11.32
N PRO A 237 10.85 6.41 10.20
CA PRO A 237 10.80 5.00 9.81
C PRO A 237 12.19 4.55 9.35
N VAL A 238 12.74 3.53 10.02
CA VAL A 238 13.99 2.88 9.63
C VAL A 238 13.69 1.43 9.24
N PRO A 239 13.26 1.17 8.00
CA PRO A 239 12.93 -0.19 7.61
C PRO A 239 14.16 -1.03 7.29
N PRO A 240 14.11 -2.34 7.56
CA PRO A 240 15.08 -3.27 7.02
C PRO A 240 15.02 -3.28 5.49
N ALA A 241 16.15 -3.60 4.86
CA ALA A 241 16.22 -3.69 3.40
C ALA A 241 15.27 -4.79 2.89
N PRO A 242 14.43 -4.52 1.88
CA PRO A 242 13.57 -5.53 1.26
C PRO A 242 14.36 -6.71 0.70
N THR A 243 13.79 -7.91 0.79
CA THR A 243 14.36 -9.15 0.25
C THR A 243 13.37 -9.81 -0.72
N LEU A 244 13.90 -10.45 -1.78
CA LEU A 244 13.12 -11.27 -2.71
C LEU A 244 12.63 -12.54 -2.00
N ILE A 245 11.34 -12.81 -2.10
CA ILE A 245 10.72 -14.04 -1.60
C ILE A 245 10.62 -15.01 -2.77
N LEU A 246 11.53 -16.00 -2.78
CA LEU A 246 11.52 -17.04 -3.79
C LEU A 246 10.33 -17.97 -3.58
N PRO A 247 9.65 -18.44 -4.64
CA PRO A 247 8.63 -19.48 -4.50
C PRO A 247 9.25 -20.68 -3.80
N THR A 248 8.62 -21.16 -2.74
CA THR A 248 9.01 -22.42 -2.12
C THR A 248 8.84 -23.52 -3.17
N THR A 249 9.95 -24.11 -3.61
CA THR A 249 9.92 -25.36 -4.37
C THR A 249 9.29 -26.41 -3.47
N THR A 250 8.03 -26.73 -3.74
CA THR A 250 7.31 -27.84 -3.12
C THR A 250 7.37 -29.06 -4.04
#